data_AF-A0A0A6RIQ8-F1
#
_entry.id   AF-A0A0A6RIQ8-F1
#
_cell.length_a   1.000
_cell.length_b   1.000
_cell.length_c   1.000
_cell.angle_alpha   90.00
_cell.angle_beta   90.00
_cell.angle_gamma   90.00
#
_symmetry.space_group_name_H-M   'P 1'
#
loop_
_entity.id
_entity.type
_entity.pdbx_description
1 polymer ?
#
loop_
_entity_poly.entity_id
_entity_poly.type
_entity_poly.pdbx_seq_one_letter_code
_entity_poly.pdbx_strand_id
1 'polypeptide(L)'
;MKNVLKVILLCFLVEACSGNSECVYTPVVFDYRQGHVERPLMVSKEHLDNVEIVLKHYDFDYFRQSDMLIKMKGDICGDKDLIMNITSKANNKLNWLNIQGYK
;
A
#
# COMPACT_ATOMS: atom_id res chain seq x y z
N MET A 1 1.32 -18.78 37.46
CA MET A 1 0.69 -19.25 36.20
C MET A 1 -0.39 -18.32 35.64
N LYS A 2 -1.33 -17.77 36.44
CA LYS A 2 -2.39 -16.85 35.95
C LYS A 2 -1.88 -15.59 35.22
N ASN A 3 -0.72 -15.06 35.63
CA ASN A 3 -0.17 -13.84 35.02
C ASN A 3 0.54 -14.10 33.68
N VAL A 4 1.15 -15.28 33.50
CA VAL A 4 1.80 -15.66 32.25
C VAL A 4 0.77 -15.88 31.15
N LEU A 5 -0.35 -16.54 31.48
CA LEU A 5 -1.47 -16.73 30.56
C LEU A 5 -2.05 -15.39 30.08
N LYS A 6 -2.16 -14.40 30.99
CA LYS A 6 -2.63 -13.04 30.66
C LYS A 6 -1.67 -12.31 29.70
N VAL A 7 -0.36 -12.44 29.90
CA VAL A 7 0.66 -11.81 29.04
C VAL A 7 0.65 -12.43 27.65
N ILE A 8 0.58 -13.77 27.55
CA ILE A 8 0.48 -14.48 26.27
C ILE A 8 -0.78 -14.06 25.52
N LEU A 9 -1.93 -13.99 26.20
CA LEU A 9 -3.18 -13.53 25.60
C LEU A 9 -3.09 -12.09 25.09
N LEU A 10 -2.35 -11.22 25.80
CA LEU A 10 -2.12 -9.84 25.40
C LEU A 10 -1.27 -9.77 24.12
N CYS A 11 -0.22 -10.59 24.00
CA CYS A 11 0.60 -10.66 22.78
C CYS A 11 -0.22 -11.06 21.55
N PHE A 12 -1.07 -12.09 21.67
CA PHE A 12 -1.96 -12.50 20.57
C PHE A 12 -3.02 -11.44 20.21
N LEU A 13 -3.55 -10.71 21.20
CA LEU A 13 -4.51 -9.63 20.95
C LEU A 13 -3.87 -8.42 20.26
N VAL A 14 -2.62 -8.09 20.60
CA VAL A 14 -1.88 -6.99 19.95
C VAL A 14 -1.59 -7.34 18.48
N GLU A 15 -1.16 -8.57 18.19
CA GLU A 15 -0.94 -9.04 16.81
C GLU A 15 -2.24 -9.07 15.99
N ALA A 16 -3.36 -9.49 16.59
CA ALA A 16 -4.67 -9.48 15.93
C ALA A 16 -5.19 -8.05 15.62
N CYS A 17 -4.82 -7.06 16.43
CA CYS A 17 -5.15 -5.66 16.19
C CYS A 17 -4.23 -5.01 15.14
N SER A 18 -2.93 -5.34 15.11
CA SER A 18 -2.01 -4.80 14.10
C SER A 18 -2.28 -5.36 12.70
N GLY A 19 -2.62 -6.66 12.59
CA GLY A 19 -2.89 -7.34 11.31
C GLY A 19 -4.17 -6.91 10.60
N ASN A 20 -5.05 -6.13 11.25
CA ASN A 20 -6.30 -5.64 10.66
C ASN A 20 -6.30 -4.14 10.38
N SER A 21 -5.15 -3.47 10.50
CA SER A 21 -5.07 -2.08 10.08
C SER A 21 -5.28 -1.99 8.56
N GLU A 22 -6.11 -1.05 8.13
CA GLU A 22 -6.32 -0.69 6.73
C GLU A 22 -5.90 0.76 6.56
N CYS A 23 -5.30 1.11 5.42
CA CYS A 23 -5.08 2.51 5.06
C CYS A 23 -5.65 2.81 3.68
N VAL A 24 -5.92 4.10 3.44
CA VAL A 24 -6.28 4.58 2.12
C VAL A 24 -4.98 4.79 1.33
N TYR A 25 -4.94 4.25 0.11
CA TYR A 25 -3.87 4.55 -0.81
C TYR A 25 -3.91 6.04 -1.16
N THR A 26 -2.77 6.70 -1.03
CA THR A 26 -2.61 8.11 -1.38
C THR A 26 -1.26 8.26 -2.05
N PRO A 27 -1.17 8.88 -3.24
CA PRO A 27 0.09 9.06 -3.94
C PRO A 27 1.09 9.79 -3.06
N VAL A 28 2.33 9.30 -2.98
CA VAL A 28 3.43 9.95 -2.27
C VAL A 28 4.40 10.51 -3.31
N VAL A 29 4.73 11.80 -3.18
CA VAL A 29 5.72 12.48 -4.03
C VAL A 29 6.84 13.07 -3.19
N PHE A 30 8.02 13.20 -3.77
CA PHE A 30 9.14 13.87 -3.12
C PHE A 30 9.03 15.39 -3.28
N ASP A 31 8.93 16.11 -2.17
CA ASP A 31 8.97 17.57 -2.06
C ASP A 31 10.29 17.98 -1.41
N TYR A 32 11.08 18.81 -2.09
CA TYR A 32 12.41 19.23 -1.61
C TYR A 32 12.40 19.94 -0.25
N ARG A 33 11.26 20.46 0.21
CA ARG A 33 11.14 21.15 1.49
C ARG A 33 10.64 20.26 2.62
N GLN A 34 9.88 19.21 2.30
CA GLN A 34 9.11 18.42 3.26
C GLN A 34 9.42 16.92 3.20
N GLY A 35 10.24 16.48 2.25
CA GLY A 35 10.52 15.06 2.02
C GLY A 35 9.35 14.38 1.30
N HIS A 36 9.01 13.15 1.72
CA HIS A 36 7.90 12.40 1.14
C HIS A 36 6.56 12.96 1.62
N VAL A 37 5.73 13.44 0.69
CA VAL A 37 4.44 14.07 1.00
C VAL A 37 3.31 13.37 0.26
N GLU A 38 2.22 13.09 0.97
CA GLU A 38 0.99 12.56 0.40
C GLU A 38 0.25 13.63 -0.43
N ARG A 39 -0.26 13.23 -1.61
CA ARG A 39 -1.00 14.08 -2.56
C ARG A 39 -2.33 13.43 -2.96
N PRO A 40 -3.36 13.47 -2.10
CA PRO A 40 -4.68 12.90 -2.40
C PRO A 40 -5.32 13.43 -3.69
N LEU A 41 -5.05 14.68 -4.04
CA LEU A 41 -5.62 15.34 -5.22
C LEU A 41 -5.08 14.80 -6.55
N MET A 42 -3.99 14.02 -6.53
CA MET A 42 -3.45 13.34 -7.72
C MET A 42 -4.15 12.03 -8.03
N VAL A 43 -5.08 11.60 -7.17
CA VAL A 43 -5.89 10.40 -7.41
C VAL A 43 -6.90 10.70 -8.50
N SER A 44 -6.85 9.91 -9.57
CA SER A 44 -7.89 9.81 -10.60
C SER A 44 -8.31 8.35 -10.76
N LYS A 45 -9.43 8.11 -11.43
CA LYS A 45 -9.86 6.74 -11.76
C LYS A 45 -8.78 5.97 -12.52
N GLU A 46 -8.25 6.57 -13.58
CA GLU A 46 -7.18 5.97 -14.39
C GLU A 46 -5.94 5.67 -13.54
N HIS A 47 -5.56 6.57 -12.63
CA HIS A 47 -4.46 6.32 -11.71
C HIS A 47 -4.71 5.09 -10.84
N LEU A 48 -5.89 5.00 -10.20
CA LEU A 48 -6.22 3.87 -9.34
C LEU A 48 -6.38 2.56 -10.11
N ASP A 49 -6.83 2.60 -11.36
CA ASP A 49 -6.88 1.42 -12.22
C ASP A 49 -5.46 0.89 -12.48
N ASN A 50 -4.47 1.77 -12.67
CA ASN A 50 -3.07 1.38 -12.79
C ASN A 50 -2.46 0.89 -11.47
N VAL A 51 -2.81 1.52 -10.35
CA VAL A 51 -2.41 1.06 -9.01
C VAL A 51 -2.94 -0.35 -8.75
N GLU A 52 -4.19 -0.60 -9.12
CA GLU A 52 -4.82 -1.92 -8.97
C GLU A 52 -4.08 -3.01 -9.75
N ILE A 53 -3.58 -2.70 -10.96
CA ILE A 53 -2.73 -3.62 -11.73
C ILE A 53 -1.44 -3.94 -10.98
N VAL A 54 -0.79 -2.93 -10.39
CA VAL A 54 0.44 -3.10 -9.59
C VAL A 54 0.17 -3.99 -8.38
N LEU A 55 -0.88 -3.69 -7.61
CA LEU A 55 -1.25 -4.45 -6.42
C LEU A 55 -1.56 -5.91 -6.75
N LYS A 56 -2.32 -6.16 -7.82
CA LYS A 56 -2.57 -7.53 -8.32
C LYS A 56 -1.30 -8.25 -8.76
N HIS A 57 -0.39 -7.56 -9.43
CA HIS A 57 0.83 -8.19 -9.94
C HIS A 57 1.75 -8.72 -8.83
N TYR A 58 1.82 -8.00 -7.71
CA TYR A 58 2.64 -8.36 -6.55
C TYR A 58 1.86 -9.13 -5.47
N ASP A 59 0.62 -9.56 -5.77
CA ASP A 59 -0.25 -10.32 -4.86
C ASP A 59 -0.49 -9.61 -3.51
N PHE A 60 -0.69 -8.29 -3.56
CA PHE A 60 -0.98 -7.49 -2.39
C PHE A 60 -2.48 -7.44 -2.09
N ASP A 61 -2.85 -7.53 -0.81
CA ASP A 61 -4.24 -7.43 -0.37
C ASP A 61 -4.76 -5.99 -0.42
N TYR A 62 -5.82 -5.76 -1.18
CA TYR A 62 -6.48 -4.46 -1.29
C TYR A 62 -8.00 -4.59 -1.52
N PHE A 63 -8.71 -3.49 -1.30
CA PHE A 63 -10.15 -3.39 -1.53
C PHE A 63 -10.50 -2.06 -2.23
N ARG A 64 -11.03 -2.15 -3.46
CA ARG A 64 -11.53 -0.99 -4.21
C ARG A 64 -12.91 -0.60 -3.68
N GLN A 65 -13.04 0.56 -3.04
CA GLN A 65 -14.33 1.06 -2.52
C GLN A 65 -15.09 1.90 -3.54
N SER A 66 -14.40 2.63 -4.40
CA SER A 66 -15.00 3.47 -5.45
C SER A 66 -13.99 3.76 -6.56
N ASP A 67 -14.42 4.43 -7.63
CA ASP A 67 -13.53 4.90 -8.71
C ASP A 67 -12.36 5.76 -8.21
N MET A 68 -12.46 6.36 -7.01
CA MET A 68 -11.48 7.28 -6.45
C MET A 68 -10.88 6.81 -5.11
N LEU A 69 -11.14 5.56 -4.69
CA LEU A 69 -10.65 5.06 -3.41
C LEU A 69 -10.26 3.57 -3.44
N ILE A 70 -9.00 3.30 -3.12
CA ILE A 70 -8.47 1.97 -2.78
C ILE A 70 -8.06 1.95 -1.31
N LYS A 71 -8.51 0.93 -0.58
CA LYS A 71 -7.99 0.58 0.73
C LYS A 71 -6.96 -0.54 0.58
N MET A 72 -5.92 -0.47 1.40
CA MET A 72 -4.81 -1.40 1.43
C MET A 72 -4.67 -1.97 2.84
N LYS A 73 -4.20 -3.22 2.96
CA LYS A 73 -3.85 -3.80 4.26
C LYS A 73 -2.64 -3.09 4.88
N GLY A 74 -2.56 -3.15 6.20
CA GLY A 74 -1.64 -2.37 7.02
C GLY A 74 -0.16 -2.61 6.75
N ASP A 75 0.16 -3.83 6.37
CA ASP A 75 1.50 -4.28 5.99
C ASP A 75 2.09 -3.50 4.81
N ILE A 76 1.27 -3.17 3.81
CA ILE A 76 1.70 -2.44 2.60
C ILE A 76 1.49 -0.93 2.71
N CYS A 77 0.94 -0.43 3.82
CA CYS A 77 0.68 0.99 4.01
C CYS A 77 1.95 1.86 4.03
N GLY A 78 3.10 1.27 4.36
CA GLY A 78 4.40 1.91 4.29
C GLY A 78 4.94 2.07 2.88
N ASP A 79 4.45 1.28 1.92
CA ASP A 79 5.04 1.16 0.57
C ASP A 79 4.34 2.03 -0.49
N LYS A 80 3.60 3.05 -0.06
CA LYS A 80 2.85 3.94 -0.97
C LYS A 80 3.74 4.63 -1.99
N ASP A 81 4.98 4.97 -1.62
CA ASP A 81 5.96 5.60 -2.50
C ASP A 81 6.48 4.63 -3.57
N LEU A 82 6.74 3.37 -3.19
CA LEU A 82 7.10 2.29 -4.11
C LEU A 82 5.97 2.02 -5.11
N ILE A 83 4.73 1.88 -4.61
CA ILE A 83 3.54 1.71 -5.45
C ILE A 83 3.42 2.88 -6.43
N MET A 84 3.51 4.12 -5.94
CA MET A 84 3.44 5.31 -6.79
C MET A 84 4.55 5.35 -7.85
N ASN A 85 5.78 4.98 -7.50
CA ASN A 85 6.91 4.93 -8.42
C ASN A 85 6.69 3.88 -9.53
N ILE A 86 6.23 2.68 -9.18
CA ILE A 86 5.96 1.61 -10.14
C ILE A 86 4.80 2.01 -11.06
N THR A 87 3.69 2.50 -10.49
CA THR A 87 2.54 3.01 -11.26
C THR A 87 2.94 4.14 -12.22
N SER A 88 3.77 5.08 -11.77
CA SER A 88 4.22 6.20 -12.60
C SER A 88 5.11 5.73 -13.77
N LYS A 89 5.96 4.72 -13.54
CA LYS A 89 6.77 4.10 -14.59
C LYS A 89 5.91 3.31 -15.58
N ALA A 90 4.86 2.65 -15.10
CA ALA A 90 3.91 1.90 -15.91
C ALA A 90 3.20 2.77 -16.95
N ASN A 91 2.81 4.00 -16.55
CA ASN A 91 2.08 4.94 -17.40
C ASN A 91 2.91 5.52 -18.56
N ASN A 92 4.24 5.36 -18.55
CA ASN A 92 5.15 6.00 -19.51
C ASN A 92 5.54 5.13 -20.73
N LYS A 93 4.74 4.11 -21.07
CA LYS A 93 4.96 3.13 -22.17
C LYS A 93 6.29 2.36 -22.09
N LEU A 94 6.26 1.13 -21.54
CA LEU A 94 7.00 -0.09 -21.97
C LEU A 94 7.01 -1.15 -20.86
N ASN A 95 6.59 -2.38 -21.18
CA ASN A 95 7.03 -3.70 -20.66
C ASN A 95 7.58 -3.82 -19.21
N TRP A 96 7.07 -3.05 -18.25
CA TRP A 96 7.61 -2.93 -16.89
C TRP A 96 7.33 -4.13 -16.00
N LEU A 97 6.31 -4.93 -16.33
CA LEU A 97 6.04 -6.23 -15.69
C LEU A 97 7.13 -7.28 -16.03
N ASN A 98 8.05 -6.96 -16.95
CA ASN A 98 9.18 -7.80 -17.34
C ASN A 98 10.50 -7.38 -16.66
N ILE A 99 10.45 -6.57 -15.60
CA ILE A 99 11.62 -6.28 -14.76
C ILE A 99 11.96 -7.54 -13.94
N GLN A 100 12.63 -8.49 -14.60
CA GLN A 100 13.36 -9.57 -13.94
C GLN A 100 14.53 -8.94 -13.17
N GLY A 101 14.33 -8.66 -11.88
CA GLY A 101 15.37 -8.03 -11.07
C GLY A 101 15.23 -8.15 -9.55
N TYR A 102 14.11 -8.66 -9.04
CA TYR A 102 13.98 -8.98 -7.61
C TYR A 102 13.75 -10.50 -7.46
N LYS A 103 14.85 -11.24 -7.41
CA LYS A 103 14.96 -12.58 -6.82
C LYS A 103 16.03 -12.53 -5.76
#